data_AF-A0A814FPU9-F1
#
_entry.id   AF-A0A814FPU9-F1
#
_cell.length_a   1.000
_cell.length_b   1.000
_cell.length_c   1.000
_cell.angle_alpha   90.00
_cell.angle_beta   90.00
_cell.angle_gamma   90.00
#
_symmetry.space_group_name_H-M   'P 1'
#
loop_
_entity.id
_entity.type
_entity.pdbx_description
1 polymer ?
#
loop_
_entity_poly.entity_id
_entity_poly.type
_entity_poly.pdbx_seq_one_letter_code
_entity_poly.pdbx_strand_id
1 'polypeptide(L)'
;MSNKPRESIEQYNNVSGLFRNRLASLSSGILTNRLWLKSKATDACDLLITFPSRIDEYKIIWFLEQLLKLEPDIRISVKYHFTTGVYGFYITFTYAKLLKGAELLQLEKPIKAQFGGGFKPFIFQEMEVYEQVENETFFTSPERQSIGIYLLHEIKIRERQQEQDDIVHILNSILNILWGTCFVVLWRRKQAELAHGWNTLDLDDNLLESPRPTFKGEYRLSPITNKYEPYYPHWKRIVFRCFVTIPVLTSNILLITVCMLFIFRLQSWIDHNIKIGNLPRTYIVLSKKKLTLAYFIFCLKTAP
;
A
#
# COMPACT_ATOMS: atom_id res chain seq x y z
N MET A 1 41.02 15.74 -2.31
CA MET A 1 41.47 15.02 -3.52
C MET A 1 40.30 14.24 -4.07
N SER A 2 39.64 14.81 -5.08
CA SER A 2 38.40 14.34 -5.69
C SER A 2 38.72 13.62 -6.99
N ASN A 3 38.60 12.29 -7.00
CA ASN A 3 38.84 11.44 -8.17
C ASN A 3 37.53 10.87 -8.75
N LYS A 4 36.39 11.53 -8.50
CA LYS A 4 35.05 11.08 -8.92
C LYS A 4 34.58 11.41 -10.34
N PRO A 5 35.20 12.29 -11.16
CA PRO A 5 34.68 12.56 -12.51
C PRO A 5 35.27 11.68 -13.63
N ARG A 6 36.29 10.84 -13.37
CA ARG A 6 36.93 10.03 -14.44
C ARG A 6 36.25 8.69 -14.71
N GLU A 7 35.71 8.02 -13.70
CA GLU A 7 35.07 6.69 -13.85
C GLU A 7 33.72 6.76 -14.60
N SER A 8 32.95 7.84 -14.41
CA SER A 8 31.68 8.04 -15.13
C SER A 8 31.86 8.35 -16.62
N ILE A 9 32.96 9.04 -16.98
CA ILE A 9 33.29 9.38 -18.38
C ILE A 9 33.81 8.13 -19.13
N GLU A 10 34.55 7.24 -18.47
CA GLU A 10 34.96 5.96 -19.07
C GLU A 10 33.78 5.02 -19.32
N GLN A 11 32.79 4.96 -18.42
CA GLN A 11 31.54 4.24 -18.68
C GLN A 11 30.77 4.84 -19.86
N TYR A 12 30.67 6.16 -19.96
CA TYR A 12 29.95 6.85 -21.04
C TYR A 12 30.59 6.65 -22.42
N ASN A 13 31.93 6.65 -22.51
CA ASN A 13 32.66 6.39 -23.75
C ASN A 13 32.59 4.91 -24.20
N ASN A 14 32.40 3.98 -23.26
CA ASN A 14 32.19 2.57 -23.59
C ASN A 14 30.77 2.31 -24.14
N VAL A 15 29.78 3.05 -23.64
CA VAL A 15 28.38 3.01 -24.12
C VAL A 15 28.27 3.56 -25.54
N SER A 16 28.92 4.70 -25.86
CA SER A 16 28.89 5.27 -27.22
C SER A 16 29.61 4.39 -28.27
N GLY A 17 30.63 3.63 -27.87
CA GLY A 17 31.30 2.64 -28.71
C GLY A 17 30.46 1.39 -29.00
N LEU A 18 29.64 0.94 -28.03
CA LEU A 18 28.77 -0.24 -28.17
C LEU A 18 27.68 -0.08 -29.25
N PHE A 19 27.17 1.14 -29.46
CA PHE A 19 26.16 1.42 -30.50
C PHE A 19 26.74 1.55 -31.92
N ARG A 20 28.06 1.78 -32.05
CA ARG A 20 28.72 1.96 -33.36
C ARG A 20 28.86 0.65 -34.15
N ASN A 21 28.76 -0.49 -33.48
CA ASN A 21 28.94 -1.82 -34.08
C ASN A 21 27.71 -2.34 -34.84
N ARG A 22 26.69 -1.51 -35.06
CA ARG A 22 25.45 -1.87 -35.79
C ARG A 22 25.64 -2.08 -37.30
N LEU A 23 26.82 -1.78 -37.86
CA LEU A 23 27.04 -1.75 -39.31
C LEU A 23 27.99 -2.82 -39.88
N ALA A 24 28.59 -3.70 -39.06
CA ALA A 24 29.60 -4.63 -39.54
C ALA A 24 29.23 -6.10 -39.28
N SER A 25 28.19 -6.62 -39.95
CA SER A 25 28.04 -8.04 -40.34
C SER A 25 26.63 -8.31 -40.85
N LEU A 26 26.37 -7.92 -42.11
CA LEU A 26 25.21 -8.37 -42.89
C LEU A 26 25.72 -9.21 -44.06
N SER A 27 26.20 -10.42 -43.76
CA SER A 27 26.17 -11.52 -44.74
C SER A 27 26.33 -12.85 -44.01
N SER A 28 25.53 -13.83 -44.43
CA SER A 28 25.45 -15.21 -43.96
C SER A 28 24.28 -15.45 -43.00
N GLY A 29 23.11 -15.64 -43.62
CA GLY A 29 22.10 -16.54 -43.09
C GLY A 29 22.69 -17.94 -42.85
N ILE A 30 21.99 -18.72 -42.02
CA ILE A 30 22.36 -20.02 -41.45
C ILE A 30 23.21 -19.88 -40.18
N LEU A 31 22.53 -19.81 -39.02
CA LEU A 31 23.15 -20.27 -37.78
C LEU A 31 22.13 -20.99 -36.89
N THR A 32 22.49 -22.23 -36.63
CA THR A 32 21.73 -23.32 -36.02
C THR A 32 21.68 -23.22 -34.49
N ASN A 33 20.86 -24.06 -33.86
CA ASN A 33 20.61 -24.28 -32.42
C ASN A 33 21.85 -24.53 -31.52
N ARG A 34 23.07 -24.20 -31.96
CA ARG A 34 24.35 -24.35 -31.24
C ARG A 34 25.00 -23.02 -30.82
N LEU A 35 24.23 -21.93 -30.81
CA LEU A 35 24.67 -20.60 -30.35
C LEU A 35 25.17 -20.59 -28.88
N TRP A 36 24.62 -21.48 -28.04
CA TRP A 36 25.03 -21.67 -26.64
C TRP A 36 26.50 -22.10 -26.48
N LEU A 37 27.11 -22.72 -27.50
CA LEU A 37 28.53 -23.09 -27.46
C LEU A 37 29.48 -21.89 -27.62
N LYS A 38 28.96 -20.73 -28.07
CA LYS A 38 29.70 -19.47 -28.14
C LYS A 38 29.35 -18.51 -27.01
N SER A 39 28.51 -18.90 -26.04
CA SER A 39 28.22 -18.04 -24.90
C SER A 39 29.45 -17.93 -24.02
N LYS A 40 30.15 -16.79 -24.07
CA LYS A 40 31.07 -16.43 -22.98
C LYS A 40 30.22 -16.33 -21.72
N ALA A 41 30.60 -17.08 -20.68
CA ALA A 41 30.01 -16.91 -19.35
C ALA A 41 30.08 -15.42 -19.02
N THR A 42 28.93 -14.81 -18.77
CA THR A 42 28.91 -13.42 -18.34
C THR A 42 29.46 -13.38 -16.92
N ASP A 43 30.27 -12.38 -16.61
CA ASP A 43 30.70 -12.11 -15.24
C ASP A 43 29.50 -12.13 -14.29
N ALA A 44 29.73 -12.48 -13.01
CA ALA A 44 28.70 -12.67 -11.99
C ALA A 44 27.57 -11.62 -12.05
N CYS A 45 26.48 -11.96 -12.72
CA CYS A 45 25.33 -11.11 -12.95
C CYS A 45 24.20 -11.59 -12.05
N ASP A 46 23.61 -10.66 -11.30
CA ASP A 46 22.52 -10.98 -10.39
C ASP A 46 21.18 -10.99 -11.13
N LEU A 47 20.95 -10.00 -11.99
CA LEU A 47 19.65 -9.82 -12.65
C LEU A 47 19.79 -9.32 -14.09
N LEU A 48 19.00 -9.89 -15.00
CA LEU A 48 18.91 -9.49 -16.40
C LEU A 48 17.56 -8.82 -16.67
N ILE A 49 17.57 -7.56 -17.11
CA ILE A 49 16.37 -6.87 -17.62
C ILE A 49 16.46 -6.81 -19.13
N THR A 50 15.51 -7.41 -19.84
CA THR A 50 15.41 -7.33 -21.31
C THR A 50 14.29 -6.40 -21.73
N PHE A 51 14.56 -5.52 -22.70
CA PHE A 51 13.58 -4.58 -23.23
C PHE A 51 12.95 -5.09 -24.54
N PRO A 52 11.63 -4.95 -24.73
CA PRO A 52 11.01 -5.22 -26.03
C PRO A 52 11.67 -4.43 -27.17
N SER A 53 11.80 -5.04 -28.34
CA SER A 53 12.42 -4.44 -29.54
C SER A 53 11.69 -3.21 -30.09
N ARG A 54 10.48 -2.91 -29.59
CA ARG A 54 9.67 -1.74 -29.97
C ARG A 54 10.03 -0.46 -29.21
N ILE A 55 10.87 -0.53 -28.17
CA ILE A 55 11.18 0.61 -27.33
C ILE A 55 12.31 1.43 -27.96
N ASP A 56 12.10 2.75 -28.04
CA ASP A 56 13.09 3.70 -28.56
C ASP A 56 14.36 3.73 -27.70
N GLU A 57 15.53 3.88 -28.33
CA GLU A 57 16.84 3.87 -27.66
C GLU A 57 16.96 4.99 -26.60
N TYR A 58 16.38 6.17 -26.84
CA TYR A 58 16.41 7.27 -25.87
C TYR A 58 15.66 6.93 -24.57
N LYS A 59 14.60 6.11 -24.62
CA LYS A 59 13.88 5.67 -23.40
C LYS A 59 14.72 4.70 -22.58
N ILE A 60 15.49 3.86 -23.26
CA ILE A 60 16.40 2.90 -22.63
C ILE A 60 17.56 3.66 -21.94
N ILE A 61 18.14 4.64 -22.62
CA ILE A 61 19.18 5.52 -22.06
C ILE A 61 18.63 6.32 -20.87
N TRP A 62 17.45 6.93 -21.02
CA TRP A 62 16.79 7.64 -19.93
C TRP A 62 16.57 6.73 -18.71
N PHE A 63 16.11 5.49 -18.93
CA PHE A 63 15.88 4.54 -17.85
C PHE A 63 17.19 4.10 -17.18
N LEU A 64 18.26 3.92 -17.96
CA LEU A 64 19.60 3.67 -17.43
C LEU A 64 20.06 4.83 -16.53
N GLU A 65 19.87 6.07 -16.98
CA GLU A 65 20.21 7.27 -16.19
C GLU A 65 19.38 7.36 -14.91
N GLN A 66 18.09 7.05 -14.95
CA GLN A 66 17.26 7.01 -13.74
C GLN A 66 17.74 5.96 -12.74
N LEU A 67 18.03 4.73 -13.20
CA LEU A 67 18.55 3.68 -12.34
C LEU A 67 19.89 4.06 -11.68
N LEU A 68 20.80 4.66 -12.45
CA LEU A 68 22.10 5.11 -11.94
C LEU A 68 21.99 6.32 -11.00
N LYS A 69 21.00 7.21 -11.23
CA LYS A 69 20.74 8.37 -10.36
C LYS A 69 20.12 7.97 -9.02
N LEU A 70 19.22 6.98 -9.03
CA LEU A 70 18.51 6.51 -7.85
C LEU A 70 19.42 5.73 -6.89
N GLU A 71 20.34 4.94 -7.43
CA GLU A 71 21.22 4.09 -6.63
C GLU A 71 22.64 4.01 -7.22
N PRO A 72 23.62 4.73 -6.64
CA PRO A 72 25.00 4.73 -7.15
C PRO A 72 25.75 3.42 -6.89
N ASP A 73 25.25 2.56 -5.98
CA ASP A 73 25.90 1.30 -5.57
C ASP A 73 25.56 0.10 -6.49
N ILE A 74 24.89 0.34 -7.63
CA ILE A 74 24.51 -0.69 -8.60
C ILE A 74 25.44 -0.61 -9.82
N ARG A 75 26.00 -1.74 -10.24
CA ARG A 75 26.75 -1.86 -11.51
C ARG A 75 25.84 -2.38 -12.60
N ILE A 76 25.72 -1.62 -13.69
CA ILE A 76 24.90 -1.98 -14.84
C ILE A 76 25.79 -2.11 -16.07
N SER A 77 25.77 -3.26 -16.73
CA SER A 77 26.37 -3.42 -18.06
C SER A 77 25.28 -3.59 -19.12
N VAL A 78 25.32 -2.72 -20.12
CA VAL A 78 24.34 -2.72 -21.22
C VAL A 78 24.89 -3.55 -22.37
N LYS A 79 24.13 -4.54 -22.83
CA LYS A 79 24.49 -5.34 -24.00
C LYS A 79 23.33 -5.39 -24.99
N TYR A 80 23.67 -5.36 -26.27
CA TYR A 80 22.70 -5.59 -27.35
C TYR A 80 22.76 -7.05 -27.81
N HIS A 81 21.62 -7.72 -27.80
CA HIS A 81 21.49 -9.08 -28.28
C HIS A 81 21.12 -9.08 -29.76
N PHE A 82 22.11 -9.29 -30.63
CA PHE A 82 21.92 -9.28 -32.09
C PHE A 82 20.90 -10.33 -32.58
N THR A 83 20.79 -11.46 -31.90
CA THR A 83 19.90 -12.56 -32.30
C THR A 83 18.43 -12.29 -31.98
N THR A 84 18.15 -11.63 -30.86
CA THR A 84 16.78 -11.28 -30.43
C THR A 84 16.40 -9.85 -30.80
N GLY A 85 17.35 -9.02 -31.23
CA GLY A 85 17.12 -7.62 -31.55
C GLY A 85 16.74 -6.77 -30.33
N VAL A 86 17.23 -7.16 -29.15
CA VAL A 86 16.79 -6.63 -27.85
C VAL A 86 17.99 -6.09 -27.05
N TYR A 87 17.79 -4.98 -26.36
CA TYR A 87 18.72 -4.48 -25.36
C TYR A 87 18.52 -5.21 -24.02
N GLY A 88 19.61 -5.61 -23.39
CA GLY A 88 19.64 -6.25 -22.08
C GLY A 88 20.50 -5.47 -21.08
N PHE A 89 19.96 -5.18 -19.90
CA PHE A 89 20.71 -4.65 -18.77
C PHE A 89 21.09 -5.79 -17.84
N TYR A 90 22.39 -5.99 -17.69
CA TYR A 90 22.97 -6.93 -16.73
C TYR A 90 23.31 -6.15 -15.47
N ILE A 91 22.54 -6.40 -14.43
CA ILE A 91 22.61 -5.69 -13.15
C ILE A 91 23.34 -6.58 -12.16
N THR A 92 24.35 -5.99 -11.53
CA THR A 92 25.09 -6.58 -10.41
C THR A 92 25.03 -5.63 -9.24
N PHE A 93 24.63 -6.14 -8.07
CA PHE A 93 24.54 -5.33 -6.87
C PHE A 93 25.87 -5.37 -6.11
N THR A 94 26.30 -4.24 -5.56
CA THR A 94 27.46 -4.22 -4.65
C THR A 94 27.11 -4.98 -3.37
N TYR A 95 28.08 -5.67 -2.78
CA TYR A 95 27.88 -6.50 -1.58
C TYR A 95 27.24 -5.72 -0.42
N ALA A 96 27.67 -4.47 -0.19
CA ALA A 96 27.06 -3.59 0.81
C ALA A 96 25.55 -3.36 0.58
N LYS A 97 25.12 -3.28 -0.69
CA LYS A 97 23.70 -3.11 -1.04
C LYS A 97 22.92 -4.41 -0.85
N LEU A 98 23.53 -5.56 -1.16
CA LEU A 98 22.93 -6.87 -0.90
C LEU A 98 22.68 -7.07 0.61
N LEU A 99 23.63 -6.68 1.47
CA LEU A 99 23.45 -6.76 2.92
C LEU A 99 22.27 -5.88 3.41
N LYS A 100 22.19 -4.61 2.96
CA LYS A 100 21.05 -3.75 3.28
C LYS A 100 19.72 -4.30 2.76
N GLY A 101 19.72 -4.88 1.56
CA GLY A 101 18.53 -5.50 0.99
C GLY A 101 18.10 -6.78 1.72
N ALA A 102 19.06 -7.56 2.24
CA ALA A 102 18.79 -8.73 3.06
C ALA A 102 18.12 -8.38 4.39
N GLU A 103 18.48 -7.24 5.00
CA GLU A 103 17.82 -6.70 6.19
C GLU A 103 16.37 -6.30 5.90
N LEU A 104 16.12 -5.63 4.77
CA LEU A 104 14.76 -5.26 4.35
C LEU A 104 13.86 -6.48 4.09
N LEU A 105 14.43 -7.56 3.55
CA LEU A 105 13.76 -8.84 3.36
C LEU A 105 13.71 -9.72 4.62
N GLN A 106 14.40 -9.33 5.69
CA GLN A 106 14.54 -10.11 6.93
C GLN A 106 14.99 -11.56 6.68
N LEU A 107 15.99 -11.76 5.81
CA LEU A 107 16.50 -13.10 5.49
C LEU A 107 17.13 -13.75 6.72
N GLU A 108 16.73 -14.97 7.05
CA GLU A 108 17.33 -15.71 8.16
C GLU A 108 18.71 -16.25 7.78
N LYS A 109 19.71 -15.96 8.62
CA LYS A 109 21.11 -16.36 8.40
C LYS A 109 21.67 -17.05 9.64
N PRO A 110 22.60 -18.01 9.46
CA PRO A 110 23.21 -18.73 10.57
C PRO A 110 24.13 -17.81 11.38
N ILE A 111 24.08 -17.96 12.70
CA ILE A 111 24.91 -17.24 13.65
C ILE A 111 26.14 -18.07 14.00
N LYS A 112 27.29 -17.40 14.22
CA LYS A 112 28.51 -18.06 14.70
C LYS A 112 28.25 -18.82 16.01
N ALA A 113 28.82 -20.01 16.16
CA ALA A 113 28.64 -20.86 17.34
C ALA A 113 28.95 -20.15 18.68
N GLN A 114 29.87 -19.17 18.67
CA GLN A 114 30.24 -18.38 19.85
C GLN A 114 29.11 -17.51 20.43
N PHE A 115 28.08 -17.20 19.64
CA PHE A 115 26.93 -16.38 20.05
C PHE A 115 25.67 -17.23 20.31
N GLY A 116 25.81 -18.55 20.49
CA GLY A 116 24.70 -19.47 20.77
C GLY A 116 24.19 -20.24 19.55
N GLY A 117 24.72 -19.97 18.34
CA GLY A 117 24.34 -20.67 17.11
C GLY A 117 22.88 -20.43 16.68
N GLY A 118 22.40 -21.23 15.72
CA GLY A 118 21.03 -21.14 15.19
C GLY A 118 20.86 -20.12 14.07
N PHE A 119 19.60 -19.79 13.75
CA PHE A 119 19.23 -18.86 12.68
C PHE A 119 18.62 -17.59 13.27
N LYS A 120 18.94 -16.44 12.69
CA LYS A 120 18.38 -15.13 13.07
C LYS A 120 18.14 -14.28 11.83
N PRO A 121 17.08 -13.45 11.78
CA PRO A 121 16.87 -12.50 10.69
C PRO A 121 18.05 -11.53 10.60
N PHE A 122 18.59 -11.37 9.40
CA PHE A 122 19.77 -10.57 9.14
C PHE A 122 19.53 -9.10 9.51
N ILE A 123 20.47 -8.53 10.27
CA ILE A 123 20.47 -7.13 10.68
C ILE A 123 21.82 -6.55 10.26
N PHE A 124 21.81 -5.45 9.52
CA PHE A 124 23.04 -4.90 8.95
C PHE A 124 24.01 -4.39 10.02
N GLN A 125 23.47 -3.84 11.12
CA GLN A 125 24.26 -3.32 12.25
C GLN A 125 24.99 -4.42 13.03
N GLU A 126 24.46 -5.64 13.06
CA GLU A 126 25.00 -6.78 13.81
C GLU A 126 25.67 -7.80 12.88
N MET A 127 26.19 -7.36 11.73
CA MET A 127 26.70 -8.26 10.69
C MET A 127 27.82 -9.20 11.16
N GLU A 128 28.61 -8.81 12.17
CA GLU A 128 29.72 -9.60 12.71
C GLU A 128 29.28 -10.90 13.41
N VAL A 129 28.00 -10.99 13.80
CA VAL A 129 27.42 -12.13 14.53
C VAL A 129 27.18 -13.32 13.60
N TYR A 130 26.98 -13.08 12.31
CA TYR A 130 26.63 -14.13 11.35
C TYR A 130 27.86 -14.85 10.79
N GLU A 131 27.67 -16.12 10.45
CA GLU A 131 28.72 -16.96 9.89
C GLU A 131 29.02 -16.58 8.42
N GLN A 132 30.30 -16.57 8.04
CA GLN A 132 30.78 -16.34 6.66
C GLN A 132 30.39 -15.00 6.00
N VAL A 133 30.00 -13.97 6.76
CA VAL A 133 29.64 -12.65 6.21
C VAL A 133 30.77 -11.95 5.45
N GLU A 134 32.02 -12.23 5.78
CA GLU A 134 33.16 -11.63 5.09
C GLU A 134 33.38 -12.21 3.69
N ASN A 135 32.83 -13.39 3.40
CA ASN A 135 32.96 -14.03 2.10
C ASN A 135 31.83 -13.59 1.15
N GLU A 136 32.17 -13.35 -0.11
CA GLU A 136 31.17 -13.05 -1.16
C GLU A 136 30.17 -14.21 -1.40
N THR A 137 30.47 -15.41 -0.87
CA THR A 137 29.61 -16.60 -0.90
C THR A 137 28.51 -16.60 0.17
N PHE A 138 28.45 -15.58 1.03
CA PHE A 138 27.44 -15.47 2.09
C PHE A 138 26.00 -15.50 1.56
N PHE A 139 25.77 -14.93 0.38
CA PHE A 139 24.49 -14.98 -0.31
C PHE A 139 24.52 -16.01 -1.44
N THR A 140 23.54 -16.90 -1.42
CA THR A 140 23.28 -17.81 -2.53
C THR A 140 22.75 -17.03 -3.74
N SER A 141 22.95 -17.55 -4.95
CA SER A 141 22.41 -16.93 -6.17
C SER A 141 20.89 -16.63 -6.13
N PRO A 142 20.01 -17.50 -5.60
CA PRO A 142 18.59 -17.16 -5.47
C PRO A 142 18.32 -16.05 -4.46
N GLU A 143 19.07 -15.98 -3.36
CA GLU A 143 18.92 -14.88 -2.38
C GLU A 143 19.33 -13.54 -3.02
N ARG A 144 20.45 -13.51 -3.75
CA ARG A 144 20.91 -12.32 -4.48
C ARG A 144 19.86 -11.83 -5.48
N GLN A 145 19.25 -12.76 -6.22
CA GLN A 145 18.14 -12.46 -7.14
C GLN A 145 16.90 -11.93 -6.40
N SER A 146 16.53 -12.55 -5.28
CA SER A 146 15.37 -12.13 -4.48
C SER A 146 15.55 -10.70 -3.94
N ILE A 147 16.74 -10.40 -3.43
CA ILE A 147 17.13 -9.07 -2.95
C ILE A 147 17.10 -8.07 -4.11
N GLY A 148 17.68 -8.42 -5.27
CA GLY A 148 17.71 -7.55 -6.44
C GLY A 148 16.32 -7.20 -6.97
N ILE A 149 15.41 -8.18 -7.05
CA ILE A 149 14.02 -7.94 -7.44
C ILE A 149 13.32 -7.03 -6.44
N TYR A 150 13.51 -7.28 -5.13
CA TYR A 150 12.92 -6.47 -4.07
C TYR A 150 13.37 -5.01 -4.16
N LEU A 151 14.69 -4.77 -4.33
CA LEU A 151 15.25 -3.42 -4.48
C LEU A 151 14.67 -2.69 -5.71
N LEU A 152 14.50 -3.38 -6.84
CA LEU A 152 13.89 -2.79 -8.04
C LEU A 152 12.40 -2.47 -7.84
N HIS A 153 11.67 -3.32 -7.12
CA HIS A 153 10.28 -3.07 -6.77
C HIS A 153 10.13 -1.86 -5.84
N GLU A 154 11.03 -1.70 -4.88
CA GLU A 154 11.06 -0.56 -3.96
C GLU A 154 11.22 0.77 -4.71
N ILE A 155 12.11 0.82 -5.70
CA ILE A 155 12.30 2.01 -6.56
C ILE A 155 11.00 2.39 -7.26
N LYS A 156 10.31 1.41 -7.86
CA LYS A 156 9.05 1.62 -8.57
C LYS A 156 7.94 2.17 -7.68
N ILE A 157 7.88 1.74 -6.43
CA ILE A 157 6.83 2.16 -5.48
C ILE A 157 7.07 3.61 -5.06
N ARG A 158 8.33 3.98 -4.81
CA ARG A 158 8.72 5.32 -4.37
C ARG A 158 8.38 6.41 -5.38
N GLU A 159 8.73 6.21 -6.65
CA GLU A 159 8.41 7.19 -7.71
C GLU A 159 6.90 7.33 -7.91
N ARG A 160 6.16 6.22 -7.89
CA ARG A 160 4.71 6.25 -8.11
C ARG A 160 3.94 6.96 -7.00
N GLN A 161 4.41 6.93 -5.76
CA GLN A 161 3.75 7.62 -4.63
C GLN A 161 4.07 9.11 -4.59
N GLN A 162 5.22 9.54 -5.11
CA GLN A 162 5.68 10.92 -4.93
C GLN A 162 5.23 11.90 -6.03
N GLU A 163 4.91 11.40 -7.23
CA GLU A 163 4.61 12.28 -8.39
C GLU A 163 3.10 12.57 -8.59
N GLN A 164 2.21 11.71 -8.10
CA GLN A 164 0.77 11.78 -8.40
C GLN A 164 -0.12 12.14 -7.20
N ASP A 165 0.40 12.11 -5.96
CA ASP A 165 -0.46 12.06 -4.78
C ASP A 165 -0.52 13.35 -3.92
N ASP A 166 0.50 14.20 -3.83
CA ASP A 166 0.43 15.25 -2.80
C ASP A 166 -0.53 16.40 -3.18
N ILE A 167 -0.35 17.01 -4.36
CA ILE A 167 -1.12 18.22 -4.73
C ILE A 167 -2.58 17.86 -5.04
N VAL A 168 -2.80 16.76 -5.77
CA VAL A 168 -4.15 16.35 -6.19
C VAL A 168 -4.99 15.95 -4.99
N HIS A 169 -4.42 15.24 -4.00
CA HIS A 169 -5.17 14.85 -2.80
C HIS A 169 -5.44 16.02 -1.88
N ILE A 170 -4.52 16.99 -1.79
CA ILE A 170 -4.75 18.25 -1.05
C ILE A 170 -5.90 19.02 -1.69
N LEU A 171 -5.87 19.22 -3.01
CA LEU A 171 -6.94 19.93 -3.72
C LEU A 171 -8.30 19.22 -3.58
N ASN A 172 -8.32 17.88 -3.72
CA ASN A 172 -9.53 17.09 -3.52
C ASN A 172 -10.05 17.19 -2.08
N SER A 173 -9.17 17.24 -1.08
CA SER A 173 -9.56 17.39 0.33
C SER A 173 -10.19 18.75 0.59
N ILE A 174 -9.60 19.83 0.08
CA ILE A 174 -10.17 21.19 0.17
C ILE A 174 -11.53 21.24 -0.51
N LEU A 175 -11.66 20.66 -1.71
CA LEU A 175 -12.93 20.60 -2.43
C LEU A 175 -14.00 19.85 -1.64
N ASN A 176 -13.67 18.71 -1.04
CA ASN A 176 -14.62 17.94 -0.22
C ASN A 176 -15.10 18.72 1.01
N ILE A 177 -14.20 19.44 1.69
CA ILE A 177 -14.55 20.27 2.85
C ILE A 177 -15.46 21.43 2.43
N LEU A 178 -15.10 22.10 1.34
CA LEU A 178 -15.91 23.20 0.78
C LEU A 178 -17.29 22.69 0.35
N TRP A 179 -17.34 21.57 -0.38
CA TRP A 179 -18.59 20.98 -0.84
C TRP A 179 -19.49 20.56 0.33
N GLY A 180 -18.94 19.85 1.32
CA GLY A 180 -19.72 19.41 2.49
C GLY A 180 -20.29 20.59 3.28
N THR A 181 -19.51 21.65 3.47
CA THR A 181 -19.94 22.86 4.18
C THR A 181 -21.00 23.62 3.38
N CYS A 182 -20.73 23.90 2.09
CA CYS A 182 -21.66 24.57 1.20
C CYS A 182 -22.97 23.81 1.06
N PHE A 183 -22.91 22.48 0.92
CA PHE A 183 -24.09 21.63 0.83
C PHE A 183 -24.97 21.77 2.07
N VAL A 184 -24.41 21.67 3.28
CA VAL A 184 -25.20 21.82 4.52
C VAL A 184 -25.82 23.21 4.62
N VAL A 185 -25.09 24.27 4.29
CA VAL A 185 -25.60 25.64 4.35
C VAL A 185 -26.72 25.87 3.32
N LEU A 186 -26.50 25.47 2.06
CA LEU A 186 -27.50 25.59 1.00
C LEU A 186 -28.71 24.71 1.28
N TRP A 187 -28.50 23.51 1.82
CA TRP A 187 -29.59 22.63 2.21
C TRP A 187 -30.41 23.22 3.34
N ARG A 188 -29.79 23.81 4.37
CA ARG A 188 -30.52 24.52 5.44
C ARG A 188 -31.36 25.68 4.90
N ARG A 189 -30.83 26.44 3.92
CA ARG A 189 -31.58 27.50 3.23
C ARG A 189 -32.76 26.92 2.44
N LYS A 190 -32.55 25.85 1.69
CA LYS A 190 -33.60 25.21 0.90
C LYS A 190 -34.68 24.57 1.78
N GLN A 191 -34.27 23.97 2.89
CA GLN A 191 -35.19 23.42 3.89
C GLN A 191 -36.10 24.53 4.45
N ALA A 192 -35.57 25.72 4.76
CA ALA A 192 -36.38 26.84 5.23
C ALA A 192 -37.32 27.38 4.14
N GLU A 193 -36.85 27.48 2.89
CA GLU A 193 -37.69 27.89 1.74
C GLU A 193 -38.86 26.92 1.51
N LEU A 194 -38.59 25.61 1.55
CA LEU A 194 -39.61 24.58 1.43
C LEU A 194 -40.57 24.58 2.61
N ALA A 195 -40.05 24.71 3.84
CA ALA A 195 -40.88 24.82 5.04
C ALA A 195 -41.80 26.05 4.97
N HIS A 196 -41.31 27.18 4.46
CA HIS A 196 -42.10 28.38 4.22
C HIS A 196 -43.16 28.16 3.13
N GLY A 197 -42.78 27.56 2.00
CA GLY A 197 -43.71 27.23 0.90
C GLY A 197 -44.78 26.21 1.29
N TRP A 198 -44.47 25.30 2.21
CA TRP A 198 -45.43 24.37 2.81
C TRP A 198 -46.22 24.98 3.98
N ASN A 199 -45.97 26.26 4.32
CA ASN A 199 -46.60 26.95 5.44
C ASN A 199 -46.40 26.23 6.80
N THR A 200 -45.23 25.60 6.96
CA THR A 200 -44.82 24.82 8.15
C THR A 200 -43.72 25.48 8.98
N LEU A 201 -43.28 26.68 8.60
CA LEU A 201 -42.10 27.33 9.19
C LEU A 201 -42.28 27.75 10.65
N ASP A 202 -43.47 28.27 11.00
CA ASP A 202 -43.79 28.83 12.32
C ASP A 202 -44.93 28.05 13.02
N LEU A 203 -45.10 26.77 12.67
CA LEU A 203 -45.99 25.90 13.44
C LEU A 203 -45.34 25.70 14.81
N ASP A 204 -45.96 26.25 15.86
CA ASP A 204 -45.59 25.89 17.23
C ASP A 204 -45.87 24.38 17.40
N ASP A 205 -44.83 23.55 17.30
CA ASP A 205 -44.91 22.08 17.36
C ASP A 205 -45.72 21.61 18.58
N ASN A 206 -45.63 22.37 19.68
CA ASN A 206 -46.35 22.10 20.93
C ASN A 206 -47.86 22.34 20.88
N LEU A 207 -48.38 23.12 19.91
CA LEU A 207 -49.78 23.53 19.84
C LEU A 207 -50.61 22.68 18.88
N LEU A 208 -49.97 22.00 17.92
CA LEU A 208 -50.66 21.27 16.86
C LEU A 208 -50.40 19.76 16.89
N GLU A 209 -49.28 19.32 17.45
CA GLU A 209 -48.96 17.90 17.52
C GLU A 209 -49.63 17.24 18.73
N SER A 210 -50.68 16.46 18.49
CA SER A 210 -51.28 15.63 19.53
C SER A 210 -50.24 14.66 20.09
N PRO A 211 -50.24 14.37 21.41
CA PRO A 211 -49.29 13.43 21.99
C PRO A 211 -49.39 12.07 21.27
N ARG A 212 -48.23 11.50 20.92
CA ARG A 212 -48.18 10.17 20.26
C ARG A 212 -49.05 9.16 21.02
N PRO A 213 -49.80 8.25 20.36
CA PRO A 213 -50.75 7.37 21.02
C PRO A 213 -50.16 6.49 22.15
N THR A 214 -48.86 6.21 22.10
CA THR A 214 -48.13 5.40 23.08
C THR A 214 -47.55 6.21 24.25
N PHE A 215 -47.72 7.53 24.26
CA PHE A 215 -47.21 8.40 25.31
C PHE A 215 -48.04 8.26 26.58
N LYS A 216 -47.39 7.87 27.68
CA LYS A 216 -48.01 7.73 28.99
C LYS A 216 -47.47 8.83 29.91
N GLY A 217 -48.38 9.47 30.65
CA GLY A 217 -48.07 10.54 31.59
C GLY A 217 -49.26 10.80 32.50
N GLU A 218 -49.04 11.60 33.54
CA GLU A 218 -50.12 12.06 34.41
C GLU A 218 -50.87 13.18 33.70
N TYR A 219 -52.21 13.11 33.68
CA TYR A 219 -53.02 14.16 33.05
C TYR A 219 -52.94 15.44 33.88
N ARG A 220 -52.41 16.50 33.27
CA ARG A 220 -52.30 17.83 33.88
C ARG A 220 -52.93 18.87 32.96
N LEU A 221 -53.50 19.91 33.56
CA LEU A 221 -53.92 21.10 32.81
C LEU A 221 -52.67 21.83 32.29
N SER A 222 -52.56 21.96 30.97
CA SER A 222 -51.46 22.70 30.34
C SER A 222 -51.58 24.19 30.65
N PRO A 223 -50.48 24.85 31.09
CA PRO A 223 -50.49 26.28 31.43
C PRO A 223 -50.64 27.21 30.21
N ILE A 224 -50.56 26.68 28.99
CA ILE A 224 -50.60 27.45 27.74
C ILE A 224 -51.90 27.19 26.98
N THR A 225 -52.34 25.93 26.89
CA THR A 225 -53.52 25.53 26.10
C THR A 225 -54.79 25.36 26.94
N ASN A 226 -54.70 25.34 28.27
CA ASN A 226 -55.81 25.02 29.19
C ASN A 226 -56.54 23.71 28.86
N LYS A 227 -55.86 22.77 28.18
CA LYS A 227 -56.35 21.43 27.89
C LYS A 227 -55.71 20.41 28.83
N TYR A 228 -56.44 19.33 29.11
CA TYR A 228 -55.89 18.19 29.84
C TYR A 228 -54.98 17.38 28.91
N GLU A 229 -53.67 17.41 29.20
CA GLU A 229 -52.65 16.74 28.40
C GLU A 229 -51.81 15.80 29.30
N PRO A 230 -51.39 14.63 28.80
CA PRO A 230 -50.48 13.77 29.54
C PRO A 230 -49.12 14.47 29.68
N TYR A 231 -48.65 14.67 30.92
CA TYR A 231 -47.35 15.27 31.23
C TYR A 231 -46.38 14.23 31.78
N TYR A 232 -45.13 14.27 31.31
CA TYR A 232 -44.03 13.45 31.84
C TYR A 232 -42.84 14.36 32.22
N PRO A 233 -42.36 14.29 33.48
CA PRO A 233 -41.35 15.20 33.99
C PRO A 233 -40.02 15.09 33.21
N HIS A 234 -39.44 16.24 32.85
CA HIS A 234 -38.23 16.31 32.03
C HIS A 234 -37.02 15.65 32.70
N TRP A 235 -36.87 15.80 34.01
CA TRP A 235 -35.74 15.21 34.74
C TRP A 235 -35.73 13.67 34.64
N LYS A 236 -36.89 13.01 34.70
CA LYS A 236 -36.99 11.55 34.52
C LYS A 236 -36.55 11.14 33.10
N ARG A 237 -36.92 11.91 32.07
CA ARG A 237 -36.48 11.65 30.68
C ARG A 237 -34.97 11.74 30.52
N ILE A 238 -34.37 12.74 31.17
CA ILE A 238 -32.91 12.93 31.17
C ILE A 238 -32.22 11.76 31.87
N VAL A 239 -32.71 11.33 33.03
CA VAL A 239 -32.19 10.15 33.75
C VAL A 239 -32.27 8.91 32.87
N PHE A 240 -33.42 8.61 32.24
CA PHE A 240 -33.53 7.48 31.32
C PHE A 240 -32.57 7.58 30.13
N ARG A 241 -32.40 8.77 29.53
CA ARG A 241 -31.45 8.97 28.43
C ARG A 241 -30.01 8.73 28.87
N CYS A 242 -29.62 9.26 30.03
CA CYS A 242 -28.26 9.17 30.55
C CYS A 242 -27.89 7.78 31.07
N PHE A 243 -28.82 7.05 31.70
CA PHE A 243 -28.54 5.75 32.32
C PHE A 243 -28.92 4.55 31.46
N VAL A 244 -29.74 4.74 30.42
CA VAL A 244 -30.18 3.65 29.53
C VAL A 244 -29.70 3.91 28.11
N THR A 245 -30.16 4.99 27.47
CA THR A 245 -29.92 5.20 26.04
C THR A 245 -28.44 5.40 25.69
N ILE A 246 -27.76 6.30 26.39
CA ILE A 246 -26.33 6.59 26.13
C ILE A 246 -25.45 5.36 26.45
N PRO A 247 -25.62 4.64 27.59
CA PRO A 247 -24.87 3.43 27.88
C PRO A 247 -25.10 2.31 26.86
N VAL A 248 -26.34 2.08 26.42
CA VAL A 248 -26.64 1.05 25.40
C VAL A 248 -26.03 1.40 24.04
N LEU A 249 -26.08 2.68 23.64
CA LEU A 249 -25.45 3.14 22.41
C LEU A 249 -23.92 2.99 22.47
N THR A 250 -23.32 3.42 23.58
CA THR A 250 -21.86 3.31 23.78
C THR A 250 -21.40 1.87 23.87
N SER A 251 -22.15 0.98 24.53
CA SER A 251 -21.84 -0.45 24.55
C SER A 251 -21.93 -1.09 23.16
N ASN A 252 -22.90 -0.68 22.34
CA ASN A 252 -23.03 -1.18 20.96
C ASN A 252 -21.86 -0.70 20.08
N ILE A 253 -21.49 0.58 20.15
CA ILE A 253 -20.32 1.11 19.43
C ILE A 253 -19.04 0.41 19.86
N LEU A 254 -18.87 0.17 21.17
CA LEU A 254 -17.74 -0.59 21.71
C LEU A 254 -17.72 -2.01 21.16
N LEU A 255 -18.86 -2.71 21.17
CA LEU A 255 -18.99 -4.06 20.63
C LEU A 255 -18.60 -4.12 19.15
N ILE A 256 -19.10 -3.20 18.32
CA ILE A 256 -18.74 -3.13 16.90
C ILE A 256 -17.23 -2.91 16.74
N THR A 257 -16.63 -2.07 17.58
CA THR A 257 -15.18 -1.80 17.54
C THR A 257 -14.37 -3.03 17.93
N VAL A 258 -14.78 -3.76 18.97
CA VAL A 258 -14.14 -5.02 19.37
C VAL A 258 -14.25 -6.07 18.26
N CYS A 259 -15.43 -6.21 17.64
CA CYS A 259 -15.62 -7.13 16.52
C CYS A 259 -14.75 -6.75 15.31
N MET A 260 -14.62 -5.46 15.00
CA MET A 260 -13.71 -4.94 13.98
C MET A 260 -12.26 -5.33 14.25
N LEU A 261 -11.77 -5.11 15.48
CA LEU A 261 -10.42 -5.49 15.89
C LEU A 261 -10.19 -7.00 15.82
N PHE A 262 -11.19 -7.79 16.20
CA PHE A 262 -11.15 -9.25 16.08
C PHE A 262 -11.01 -9.69 14.61
N ILE A 263 -11.82 -9.12 13.71
CA ILE A 263 -11.74 -9.39 12.26
C ILE A 263 -10.35 -9.03 11.73
N PHE A 264 -9.77 -7.89 12.14
CA PHE A 264 -8.41 -7.52 11.76
C PHE A 264 -7.36 -8.53 12.24
N ARG A 265 -7.44 -8.98 13.50
CA ARG A 265 -6.55 -10.01 14.06
C ARG A 265 -6.66 -11.33 13.29
N LEU A 266 -7.89 -11.77 13.04
CA LEU A 266 -8.18 -12.99 12.29
C LEU A 266 -7.63 -12.91 10.86
N GLN A 267 -7.79 -11.77 10.20
CA GLN A 267 -7.20 -11.54 8.89
C GLN A 267 -5.67 -11.63 8.92
N SER A 268 -5.01 -10.91 9.83
CA SER A 268 -3.55 -10.93 9.92
C SER A 268 -3.02 -12.34 10.14
N TRP A 269 -3.74 -13.14 10.94
CA TRP A 269 -3.43 -14.56 11.14
C TRP A 269 -3.59 -15.38 9.85
N ILE A 270 -4.67 -15.19 9.09
CA ILE A 270 -4.87 -15.88 7.80
C ILE A 270 -3.77 -15.50 6.82
N ASP A 271 -3.48 -14.21 6.65
CA ASP A 271 -2.47 -13.71 5.72
C ASP A 271 -1.07 -14.25 6.05
N HIS A 272 -0.74 -14.37 7.35
CA HIS A 272 0.52 -14.98 7.80
C HIS A 272 0.60 -16.48 7.46
N ASN A 273 -0.47 -17.24 7.72
CA ASN A 273 -0.50 -18.68 7.42
C ASN A 273 -0.51 -18.99 5.91
N ILE A 274 -1.07 -18.11 5.08
CA ILE A 274 -0.99 -18.23 3.62
C ILE A 274 0.46 -18.02 3.14
N LYS A 275 1.21 -17.07 3.75
CA LYS A 275 2.62 -16.85 3.42
C LYS A 275 3.52 -18.05 3.77
N ILE A 276 3.24 -18.70 4.90
CA ILE A 276 3.97 -19.92 5.34
C ILE A 276 3.59 -21.14 4.51
N GLY A 277 2.50 -21.09 3.74
CA GLY A 277 2.03 -22.20 2.88
C GLY A 277 1.15 -23.22 3.61
N ASN A 278 0.76 -22.95 4.86
CA ASN A 278 -0.11 -23.83 5.65
C ASN A 278 -1.58 -23.82 5.21
N LEU A 279 -2.03 -22.77 4.51
CA LEU A 279 -3.42 -22.62 4.05
C LEU A 279 -3.49 -22.49 2.52
N PRO A 280 -4.47 -23.14 1.86
CA PRO A 280 -4.69 -22.97 0.44
C PRO A 280 -5.17 -21.55 0.09
N ARG A 281 -4.79 -21.07 -1.09
CA ARG A 281 -5.06 -19.69 -1.57
C ARG A 281 -6.55 -19.34 -1.70
N THR A 282 -7.46 -20.31 -1.60
CA THR A 282 -8.92 -20.09 -1.62
C THR A 282 -9.40 -19.22 -0.46
N TYR A 283 -8.71 -19.26 0.70
CA TYR A 283 -9.04 -18.45 1.88
C TYR A 283 -8.66 -16.97 1.75
N ILE A 284 -8.03 -16.54 0.64
CA ILE A 284 -7.73 -15.11 0.37
C ILE A 284 -9.00 -14.26 0.30
N VAL A 285 -10.13 -14.82 -0.10
CA VAL A 285 -11.41 -14.11 -0.12
C VAL A 285 -11.84 -13.68 1.29
N LEU A 286 -11.52 -14.50 2.29
CA LEU A 286 -11.80 -14.21 3.70
C LEU A 286 -10.85 -13.14 4.27
N SER A 287 -9.66 -12.98 3.70
CA SER A 287 -8.74 -11.89 4.07
C SER A 287 -9.13 -10.52 3.47
N LYS A 288 -10.15 -10.47 2.60
CA LYS A 288 -10.66 -9.19 2.09
C LYS A 288 -11.53 -8.48 3.14
N LYS A 289 -10.91 -7.53 3.85
CA LYS A 289 -11.48 -6.60 4.86
C LYS A 289 -12.93 -6.17 4.63
N LYS A 290 -13.27 -5.80 3.39
CA LYS A 290 -14.59 -5.26 3.04
C LYS A 290 -15.69 -6.33 3.05
N LEU A 291 -15.37 -7.58 2.72
CA LEU A 291 -16.34 -8.64 2.48
C LEU A 291 -16.72 -9.34 3.79
N THR A 292 -15.74 -9.58 4.67
CA THR A 292 -15.95 -10.11 6.03
C THR A 292 -16.70 -9.11 6.91
N LEU A 293 -16.37 -7.83 6.83
CA LEU A 293 -17.10 -6.79 7.55
C LEU A 293 -18.56 -6.67 7.07
N ALA A 294 -18.77 -6.64 5.75
CA ALA A 294 -20.10 -6.53 5.17
C ALA A 294 -20.98 -7.72 5.57
N TYR A 295 -20.43 -8.93 5.59
CA TYR A 295 -21.12 -10.13 6.06
C TYR A 295 -21.46 -10.04 7.56
N PHE A 296 -20.53 -9.59 8.40
CA PHE A 296 -20.77 -9.43 9.84
C PHE A 296 -21.86 -8.39 10.13
N ILE A 297 -21.83 -7.24 9.45
CA ILE A 297 -22.87 -6.20 9.56
C ILE A 297 -24.23 -6.72 9.05
N PHE A 298 -24.23 -7.49 7.95
CA PHE A 298 -25.44 -8.14 7.45
C PHE A 298 -26.03 -9.10 8.48
N CYS A 299 -25.22 -9.94 9.12
CA CYS A 299 -25.65 -10.84 10.19
C CYS A 299 -26.16 -10.11 11.44
N LEU A 300 -25.55 -8.98 11.82
CA LEU A 300 -26.04 -8.13 12.91
C LEU A 300 -27.41 -7.51 12.60
N LYS A 301 -27.66 -7.17 11.33
CA LYS A 301 -28.93 -6.60 10.88
C LYS A 301 -30.05 -7.63 10.73
N THR A 302 -29.70 -8.90 10.50
CA THR A 302 -30.65 -10.02 10.38
C THR A 302 -30.83 -10.82 11.67
N ALA A 303 -30.10 -10.48 12.73
CA ALA A 303 -30.35 -11.02 14.07
C ALA A 303 -31.75 -10.57 14.54
N PRO A 304 -32.62 -11.51 14.95
CA PRO A 304 -34.04 -11.25 15.25
C PRO A 304 -34.26 -10.35 16.47
#